data_AF-A0A6J5WAN8-F1
#
_entry.id   AF-A0A6J5WAN8-F1
#
_cell.length_a   1.000
_cell.length_b   1.000
_cell.length_c   1.000
_cell.angle_alpha   90.00
_cell.angle_beta   90.00
_cell.angle_gamma   90.00
#
_symmetry.space_group_name_H-M   'P 1'
#
loop_
_entity.id
_entity.type
_entity.pdbx_description
1 polymer ?
#
loop_
_entity_poly.entity_id
_entity_poly.type
_entity_poly.pdbx_seq_one_letter_code
_entity_poly.pdbx_strand_id
1 'polypeptide(L)'
;MKDMGMDAYRFSISWTRIFPNGTGQINQAGIDHYHSLIDALLSKGIEPYVTLHWDLPQALQNGFLNPQIIQDYATYIETCFQNFGDRVKHWITFNEPHTVATQAYDLGVHAPGSQNRMDQLGPHLMLCGMNQKQTPQKTLKQLKEPKIFSLADYPSSKKSKVGSRLPTFNKSEATLIKGSLDFVGINQYTTYFSRSNAAGGVSGDDYLSDDDFFNCWLLTEDDLCLVSTFTKDGRPIGDHGMRKLMNYIKQKYSNPPVFITENGMDDPNNQFISLQDALNEG
;
A
#
# COMPACT_ATOMS: atom_id res chain seq x y z
N MET A 1 -3.84 -12.75 -19.80
CA MET A 1 -4.54 -11.47 -19.51
C MET A 1 -5.54 -11.13 -20.61
N LYS A 2 -5.10 -10.92 -21.85
CA LYS A 2 -6.04 -10.59 -22.94
C LYS A 2 -7.09 -11.69 -23.16
N ASP A 3 -6.64 -12.95 -23.17
CA ASP A 3 -7.54 -14.10 -23.35
C ASP A 3 -8.51 -14.29 -22.18
N MET A 4 -8.18 -13.76 -21.00
CA MET A 4 -9.06 -13.72 -19.82
C MET A 4 -10.02 -12.53 -19.85
N GLY A 5 -9.98 -11.69 -20.89
CA GLY A 5 -10.83 -10.49 -21.00
C GLY A 5 -10.45 -9.35 -20.06
N MET A 6 -9.22 -9.33 -19.53
CA MET A 6 -8.79 -8.25 -18.63
C MET A 6 -8.53 -6.95 -19.39
N ASP A 7 -9.09 -5.85 -18.88
CA ASP A 7 -8.92 -4.51 -19.44
C ASP A 7 -7.74 -3.74 -18.84
N ALA A 8 -7.26 -4.17 -17.66
CA ALA A 8 -6.16 -3.52 -16.95
C ALA A 8 -5.23 -4.55 -16.34
N TYR A 9 -3.96 -4.18 -16.16
CA TYR A 9 -2.99 -4.96 -15.43
C TYR A 9 -2.22 -4.09 -14.45
N ARG A 10 -2.30 -4.47 -13.17
CA ARG A 10 -1.53 -3.84 -12.12
C ARG A 10 -0.20 -4.57 -11.93
N PHE A 11 0.91 -3.84 -12.01
CA PHE A 11 2.24 -4.37 -11.72
C PHE A 11 3.09 -3.35 -10.97
N SER A 12 4.22 -3.78 -10.42
CA SER A 12 5.17 -2.89 -9.76
C SER A 12 6.43 -2.65 -10.59
N ILE A 13 6.94 -1.43 -10.55
CA ILE A 13 8.32 -1.15 -10.93
C ILE A 13 9.20 -1.38 -9.71
N SER A 14 10.23 -2.20 -9.90
CA SER A 14 11.27 -2.47 -8.92
C SER A 14 12.26 -1.31 -8.85
N TRP A 15 12.41 -0.71 -7.67
CA TRP A 15 13.35 0.39 -7.44
C TRP A 15 14.78 -0.04 -7.76
N THR A 16 15.22 -1.19 -7.23
CA THR A 16 16.58 -1.71 -7.47
C THR A 16 16.86 -2.00 -8.95
N ARG A 17 15.83 -2.29 -9.75
CA ARG A 17 16.00 -2.48 -11.20
C ARG A 17 16.29 -1.16 -11.92
N ILE A 18 15.74 -0.04 -11.45
CA ILE A 18 15.98 1.29 -12.01
C ILE A 18 17.26 1.90 -11.45
N PHE A 19 17.43 1.84 -10.13
CA PHE A 19 18.62 2.30 -9.41
C PHE A 19 19.22 1.15 -8.60
N PRO A 20 20.21 0.41 -9.14
CA PRO A 20 20.83 -0.70 -8.43
C PRO A 20 21.45 -0.32 -7.08
N ASN A 21 21.95 0.92 -6.96
CA ASN A 21 22.50 1.49 -5.73
C ASN A 21 21.49 2.36 -4.97
N GLY A 22 20.21 2.29 -5.33
CA GLY A 22 19.09 3.07 -4.79
C GLY A 22 19.01 4.53 -5.23
N THR A 23 20.13 5.15 -5.58
CA THR A 23 20.19 6.49 -6.17
C THR A 23 21.34 6.59 -7.19
N GLY A 24 21.46 7.74 -7.86
CA GLY A 24 22.57 8.04 -8.76
C GLY A 24 22.34 7.56 -10.20
N GLN A 25 23.16 6.63 -10.69
CA GLN A 25 23.12 6.20 -12.09
C GLN A 25 21.94 5.24 -12.34
N ILE A 26 21.16 5.53 -13.38
CA ILE A 26 20.08 4.66 -13.82
C ILE A 26 20.63 3.42 -14.52
N ASN A 27 19.93 2.30 -14.36
CA ASN A 27 20.14 1.10 -15.16
C ASN A 27 19.21 1.12 -16.38
N GLN A 28 19.76 1.47 -17.54
CA GLN A 28 18.98 1.60 -18.78
C GLN A 28 18.27 0.30 -19.18
N ALA A 29 18.90 -0.87 -19.00
CA ALA A 29 18.26 -2.15 -19.27
C ALA A 29 17.02 -2.40 -18.40
N GLY A 30 17.01 -1.83 -17.17
CA GLY A 30 15.85 -1.82 -16.30
C GLY A 30 14.72 -0.96 -16.85
N ILE A 31 15.04 0.23 -17.38
CA ILE A 31 14.08 1.13 -18.04
C ILE A 31 13.49 0.47 -19.30
N ASP A 32 14.34 -0.09 -20.15
CA ASP A 32 13.94 -0.73 -21.42
C ASP A 32 13.02 -1.94 -21.20
N HIS A 33 13.23 -2.68 -20.11
CA HIS A 33 12.35 -3.77 -19.70
C HIS A 33 10.91 -3.29 -19.45
N TYR A 34 10.74 -2.21 -18.67
CA TYR A 34 9.40 -1.69 -18.37
C TYR A 34 8.76 -0.99 -19.58
N HIS A 35 9.55 -0.33 -20.44
CA HIS A 35 9.03 0.12 -21.73
C HIS A 35 8.44 -1.03 -22.54
N SER A 36 9.20 -2.11 -22.70
CA SER A 36 8.76 -3.29 -23.44
C SER A 36 7.49 -3.90 -22.85
N LEU A 37 7.39 -3.97 -21.52
CA LEU A 37 6.19 -4.45 -20.83
C LEU A 37 4.99 -3.52 -21.07
N ILE A 38 5.15 -2.22 -20.87
CA ILE A 38 4.08 -1.22 -21.04
C ILE A 38 3.59 -1.22 -22.48
N ASP A 39 4.49 -1.23 -23.46
CA ASP A 39 4.15 -1.25 -24.88
C ASP A 39 3.43 -2.55 -25.26
N ALA A 40 3.86 -3.69 -24.70
CA ALA A 40 3.18 -4.96 -24.90
C ALA A 40 1.74 -4.94 -24.35
N LEU A 41 1.51 -4.40 -23.14
CA LEU A 41 0.18 -4.26 -22.55
C LEU A 41 -0.72 -3.39 -23.42
N LEU A 42 -0.24 -2.20 -23.79
CA LEU A 42 -0.99 -1.24 -24.60
C LEU A 42 -1.29 -1.79 -26.00
N SER A 43 -0.36 -2.53 -26.62
CA SER A 43 -0.59 -3.19 -27.92
C SER A 43 -1.75 -4.21 -27.89
N LYS A 44 -2.10 -4.71 -26.69
CA LYS A 44 -3.22 -5.63 -26.46
C LYS A 44 -4.47 -4.92 -25.90
N GLY A 45 -4.42 -3.60 -25.78
CA GLY A 45 -5.48 -2.79 -25.20
C GLY A 45 -5.67 -3.04 -23.70
N ILE A 46 -4.60 -3.39 -22.99
CA ILE A 46 -4.60 -3.57 -21.54
C ILE A 46 -3.98 -2.32 -20.90
N GLU A 47 -4.72 -1.67 -20.01
CA GLU A 47 -4.27 -0.46 -19.34
C GLU A 47 -3.28 -0.76 -18.20
N PRO A 48 -2.09 -0.15 -18.18
CA PRO A 48 -1.12 -0.35 -17.10
C PRO A 48 -1.47 0.48 -15.85
N TYR A 49 -1.65 -0.20 -14.73
CA TYR A 49 -1.74 0.39 -13.39
C TYR A 49 -0.41 0.13 -12.67
N VAL A 50 0.40 1.16 -12.49
CA VAL A 50 1.77 0.98 -12.01
C VAL A 50 1.90 1.31 -10.54
N THR A 51 2.40 0.36 -9.77
CA THR A 51 2.79 0.55 -8.37
C THR A 51 4.28 0.87 -8.27
N LEU A 52 4.62 1.94 -7.57
CA LEU A 52 5.99 2.24 -7.16
C LEU A 52 6.18 1.53 -5.82
N HIS A 53 6.80 0.35 -5.88
CA HIS A 53 6.82 -0.57 -4.75
C HIS A 53 7.97 -0.24 -3.79
N TRP A 54 7.82 -0.69 -2.56
CA TRP A 54 8.75 -0.50 -1.44
C TRP A 54 9.89 -1.53 -1.45
N ASP A 55 10.30 -2.04 -2.63
CA ASP A 55 11.44 -2.96 -2.76
C ASP A 55 12.77 -2.22 -2.55
N LEU A 56 12.96 -1.81 -1.30
CA LEU A 56 13.97 -0.89 -0.84
C LEU A 56 15.38 -1.40 -1.20
N PRO A 57 16.15 -0.62 -1.98
CA PRO A 57 17.52 -0.97 -2.30
C PRO A 57 18.37 -1.11 -1.04
N GLN A 58 19.02 -2.28 -0.88
CA GLN A 58 19.88 -2.58 0.27
C GLN A 58 21.02 -1.55 0.45
N ALA A 59 21.42 -0.88 -0.63
CA ALA A 59 22.42 0.18 -0.63
C ALA A 59 21.98 1.42 0.18
N LEU A 60 20.68 1.65 0.37
CA LEU A 60 20.14 2.75 1.18
C LEU A 60 20.18 2.38 2.65
N GLN A 61 21.30 2.70 3.31
CA GLN A 61 21.49 2.42 4.74
C GLN A 61 20.36 3.01 5.59
N ASN A 62 19.83 2.18 6.51
CA ASN A 62 18.69 2.47 7.38
C ASN A 62 17.36 2.75 6.67
N GLY A 63 17.32 2.74 5.33
CA GLY A 63 16.10 2.72 4.54
C GLY A 63 15.10 3.80 4.95
N PHE A 64 13.85 3.38 5.17
CA PHE A 64 12.76 4.27 5.59
C PHE A 64 12.90 4.91 6.98
N LEU A 65 13.91 4.52 7.77
CA LEU A 65 14.23 5.19 9.04
C LEU A 65 15.19 6.38 8.85
N ASN A 66 15.76 6.54 7.66
CA ASN A 66 16.63 7.66 7.32
C ASN A 66 15.83 8.74 6.57
N PRO A 67 15.76 9.99 7.05
CA PRO A 67 15.03 11.07 6.35
C PRO A 67 15.45 11.29 4.90
N GLN A 68 16.70 10.95 4.54
CA GLN A 68 17.20 11.01 3.16
C GLN A 68 16.36 10.15 2.18
N ILE A 69 15.69 9.12 2.69
CA ILE A 69 14.82 8.24 1.89
C ILE A 69 13.73 9.01 1.15
N ILE A 70 13.26 10.14 1.71
CA ILE A 70 12.21 10.95 1.08
C ILE A 70 12.73 11.52 -0.24
N GLN A 71 13.98 11.98 -0.26
CA GLN A 71 14.61 12.53 -1.46
C GLN A 71 15.01 11.42 -2.44
N ASP A 72 15.56 10.32 -1.95
CA ASP A 72 15.96 9.19 -2.81
C ASP A 72 14.72 8.57 -3.49
N TYR A 73 13.63 8.40 -2.74
CA TYR A 73 12.37 7.91 -3.28
C TYR A 73 11.73 8.89 -4.26
N ALA A 74 11.80 10.20 -4.00
CA ALA A 74 11.33 11.21 -4.94
C ALA A 74 12.09 11.13 -6.27
N THR A 75 13.43 11.02 -6.24
CA THR A 75 14.24 10.84 -7.45
C THR A 75 13.85 9.58 -8.22
N TYR A 76 13.55 8.49 -7.52
CA TYR A 76 13.03 7.26 -8.12
C TYR A 76 11.68 7.45 -8.81
N ILE A 77 10.70 8.05 -8.11
CA ILE A 77 9.37 8.35 -8.67
C ILE A 77 9.49 9.25 -9.90
N GLU A 78 10.27 10.33 -9.81
CA GLU A 78 10.45 11.29 -10.90
C GLU A 78 11.04 10.62 -12.14
N THR A 79 12.03 9.74 -11.95
CA THR A 79 12.62 8.96 -13.04
C THR A 79 11.56 8.07 -13.70
N CYS A 80 10.72 7.40 -12.91
CA CYS A 80 9.63 6.59 -13.45
C CYS A 80 8.61 7.44 -14.23
N PHE A 81 8.22 8.60 -13.71
CA PHE A 81 7.28 9.49 -14.37
C PHE A 81 7.82 10.07 -15.67
N GLN A 82 9.10 10.45 -15.70
CA GLN A 82 9.75 10.99 -16.90
C GLN A 82 9.85 9.94 -18.01
N ASN A 83 10.11 8.68 -17.67
CA ASN A 83 10.25 7.61 -18.64
C ASN A 83 8.89 7.03 -19.08
N PHE A 84 7.93 6.87 -18.16
CA PHE A 84 6.72 6.08 -18.44
C PHE A 84 5.41 6.87 -18.38
N GLY A 85 5.41 8.10 -17.86
CA GLY A 85 4.20 8.90 -17.64
C GLY A 85 3.50 9.37 -18.93
N ASP A 86 4.18 9.30 -20.07
CA ASP A 86 3.59 9.52 -21.39
C ASP A 86 2.50 8.47 -21.71
N ARG A 87 2.67 7.24 -21.21
CA ARG A 87 1.79 6.09 -21.45
C ARG A 87 1.02 5.62 -20.21
N VAL A 88 1.64 5.66 -19.04
CA VAL A 88 1.03 5.21 -17.78
C VAL A 88 0.25 6.35 -17.13
N LYS A 89 -1.05 6.12 -16.87
CA LYS A 89 -1.97 7.14 -16.32
C LYS A 89 -2.42 6.87 -14.90
N HIS A 90 -2.28 5.63 -14.42
CA HIS A 90 -2.67 5.23 -13.07
C HIS A 90 -1.44 4.80 -12.28
N TRP A 91 -1.11 5.58 -11.25
CA TRP A 91 0.06 5.39 -10.40
C TRP A 91 -0.35 5.14 -8.96
N ILE A 92 0.19 4.09 -8.36
CA ILE A 92 0.01 3.74 -6.95
C ILE A 92 1.36 3.96 -6.28
N THR A 93 1.43 4.91 -5.37
CA THR A 93 2.71 5.43 -4.87
C THR A 93 3.36 4.53 -3.82
N PHE A 94 2.55 3.80 -3.06
CA PHE A 94 2.98 2.79 -2.09
C PHE A 94 1.95 1.66 -2.06
N ASN A 95 2.42 0.42 -2.04
CA ASN A 95 1.59 -0.72 -1.68
C ASN A 95 1.57 -0.88 -0.16
N GLU A 96 0.38 -1.08 0.41
CA GLU A 96 0.17 -1.46 1.82
C GLU A 96 1.14 -0.83 2.85
N PRO A 97 1.24 0.51 2.94
CA PRO A 97 2.17 1.16 3.86
C PRO A 97 1.97 0.75 5.33
N HIS A 98 0.75 0.34 5.71
CA HIS A 98 0.46 -0.23 7.02
C HIS A 98 1.12 -1.61 7.24
N THR A 99 1.03 -2.51 6.25
CA THR A 99 1.71 -3.81 6.27
C THR A 99 3.22 -3.63 6.39
N VAL A 100 3.80 -2.69 5.65
CA VAL A 100 5.23 -2.35 5.77
C VAL A 100 5.59 -1.94 7.19
N ALA A 101 4.85 -0.97 7.74
CA ALA A 101 5.15 -0.43 9.05
C ALA A 101 5.04 -1.47 10.17
N THR A 102 4.01 -2.31 10.11
CA THR A 102 3.76 -3.35 11.12
C THR A 102 4.69 -4.54 10.95
N GLN A 103 4.71 -5.17 9.78
CA GLN A 103 5.42 -6.43 9.60
C GLN A 103 6.93 -6.28 9.51
N ALA A 104 7.43 -5.19 8.92
CA ALA A 104 8.87 -5.00 8.69
C ALA A 104 9.58 -4.21 9.79
N TYR A 105 8.85 -3.34 10.50
CA TYR A 105 9.42 -2.40 11.47
C TYR A 105 8.85 -2.50 12.88
N ASP A 106 7.76 -3.24 13.10
CA ASP A 106 7.24 -3.51 14.44
C ASP A 106 7.45 -4.97 14.86
N LEU A 107 6.93 -5.91 14.07
CA LEU A 107 7.05 -7.35 14.34
C LEU A 107 8.37 -7.95 13.84
N GLY A 108 8.99 -7.34 12.83
CA GLY A 108 10.24 -7.80 12.23
C GLY A 108 10.14 -9.12 11.45
N VAL A 109 8.94 -9.52 11.01
CA VAL A 109 8.71 -10.74 10.22
C VAL A 109 9.00 -10.54 8.72
N HIS A 110 8.98 -9.30 8.24
CA HIS A 110 9.39 -8.91 6.89
C HIS A 110 10.68 -8.11 6.91
N ALA A 111 11.43 -8.10 5.80
CA ALA A 111 12.64 -7.29 5.66
C ALA A 111 12.33 -5.78 5.86
N PRO A 112 13.13 -5.03 6.63
CA PRO A 112 14.47 -5.38 7.13
C PRO A 112 14.51 -6.11 8.48
N GLY A 113 13.38 -6.55 9.04
CA GLY A 113 13.34 -7.30 10.29
C GLY A 113 13.53 -6.44 11.54
N SER A 114 13.21 -5.14 11.45
CA SER A 114 13.30 -4.22 12.59
C SER A 114 12.10 -4.39 13.52
N GLN A 115 12.30 -4.13 14.82
CA GLN A 115 11.26 -4.26 15.85
C GLN A 115 11.03 -2.95 16.60
N ASN A 116 9.77 -2.67 16.97
CA ASN A 116 9.35 -1.50 17.76
C ASN A 116 9.77 -0.13 17.15
N ARG A 117 9.65 0.04 15.84
CA ARG A 117 10.03 1.28 15.10
C ARG A 117 8.90 1.88 14.27
N MET A 118 7.67 1.38 14.41
CA MET A 118 6.55 1.84 13.58
C MET A 118 6.24 3.34 13.76
N ASP A 119 6.37 3.83 14.98
CA ASP A 119 6.19 5.25 15.34
C ASP A 119 7.12 6.19 14.55
N GLN A 120 8.37 5.79 14.35
CA GLN A 120 9.37 6.55 13.59
C GLN A 120 9.19 6.46 12.06
N LEU A 121 8.49 5.43 11.59
CA LEU A 121 8.35 5.12 10.17
C LEU A 121 7.16 5.83 9.50
N GLY A 122 6.06 5.98 10.25
CA GLY A 122 4.79 6.54 9.74
C GLY A 122 4.94 7.82 8.92
N PRO A 123 5.66 8.85 9.41
CA PRO A 123 5.84 10.09 8.66
C PRO A 123 6.64 9.90 7.37
N HIS A 124 7.67 9.07 7.38
CA HIS A 124 8.51 8.85 6.20
C HIS A 124 7.73 8.14 5.10
N LEU A 125 6.96 7.10 5.42
CA LEU A 125 6.09 6.43 4.44
C LEU A 125 5.00 7.36 3.90
N MET A 126 4.38 8.16 4.78
CA MET A 126 3.40 9.17 4.34
C MET A 126 4.06 10.20 3.41
N LEU A 127 5.19 10.78 3.78
CA LEU A 127 5.85 11.80 2.97
C LEU A 127 6.37 11.25 1.64
N CYS A 128 6.96 10.05 1.65
CA CYS A 128 7.38 9.38 0.42
C CYS A 128 6.19 9.15 -0.52
N GLY A 129 5.04 8.73 0.00
CA GLY A 129 3.84 8.48 -0.80
C GLY A 129 3.18 9.73 -1.35
N MET A 130 3.45 10.91 -0.76
CA MET A 130 2.80 12.18 -1.09
C MET A 130 3.70 13.19 -1.82
N ASN A 131 5.03 12.95 -1.95
CA ASN A 131 5.96 13.90 -2.57
C ASN A 131 5.79 14.08 -4.10
N GLN A 132 4.70 13.58 -4.69
CA GLN A 132 4.43 13.64 -6.12
C GLN A 132 4.05 15.03 -6.64
N LYS A 133 3.54 15.93 -5.78
CA LYS A 133 3.10 17.28 -6.20
C LYS A 133 4.24 18.29 -6.41
N GLN A 134 5.47 17.96 -5.99
CA GLN A 134 6.65 18.82 -6.24
C GLN A 134 7.36 18.46 -7.55
N THR A 135 7.09 17.30 -8.15
CA THR A 135 7.53 16.99 -9.51
C THR A 135 6.99 18.06 -10.45
N PRO A 136 7.80 18.63 -11.37
CA PRO A 136 7.43 19.86 -12.07
C PRO A 136 6.04 19.76 -12.68
N GLN A 137 5.16 20.65 -12.22
CA GLN A 137 3.77 20.88 -12.64
C GLN A 137 3.59 21.16 -14.15
N LYS A 138 4.59 20.89 -14.98
CA LYS A 138 4.56 21.11 -16.43
C LYS A 138 3.99 19.94 -17.23
N THR A 139 3.96 18.71 -16.70
CA THR A 139 3.55 17.53 -17.49
C THR A 139 2.16 16.97 -17.15
N LEU A 140 1.57 17.34 -16.02
CA LEU A 140 0.22 16.91 -15.61
C LEU A 140 -0.71 18.12 -15.45
N LYS A 141 -0.96 18.79 -16.59
CA LYS A 141 -2.07 19.75 -16.68
C LYS A 141 -3.35 18.93 -16.84
N GLN A 142 -4.25 19.01 -15.86
CA GLN A 142 -5.61 18.46 -15.81
C GLN A 142 -5.78 17.05 -15.21
N LEU A 143 -5.70 16.96 -13.89
CA LEU A 143 -6.61 16.09 -13.13
C LEU A 143 -7.47 17.01 -12.25
N LYS A 144 -8.78 17.03 -12.49
CA LYS A 144 -9.75 17.78 -11.70
C LYS A 144 -9.93 17.04 -10.37
N GLU A 145 -9.22 17.50 -9.33
CA GLU A 145 -9.02 16.77 -8.06
C GLU A 145 -10.30 16.49 -7.24
N PRO A 146 -10.59 15.23 -6.89
CA PRO A 146 -11.28 14.90 -5.65
C PRO A 146 -10.27 14.92 -4.47
N LYS A 147 -10.51 15.74 -3.44
CA LYS A 147 -9.60 15.89 -2.28
C LYS A 147 -9.94 14.89 -1.18
N ILE A 148 -9.18 13.80 -1.10
CA ILE A 148 -9.53 12.60 -0.31
C ILE A 148 -9.15 12.71 1.18
N PHE A 149 -8.12 13.50 1.53
CA PHE A 149 -7.77 13.79 2.92
C PHE A 149 -8.07 15.26 3.26
N SER A 150 -9.08 15.48 4.09
CA SER A 150 -9.43 16.82 4.60
C SER A 150 -8.51 17.28 5.73
N LEU A 151 -7.90 16.32 6.46
CA LEU A 151 -6.99 16.51 7.58
C LEU A 151 -5.67 15.82 7.26
N ALA A 152 -4.62 16.60 7.01
CA ALA A 152 -3.25 16.11 6.87
C ALA A 152 -2.62 15.94 8.25
N ASP A 153 -3.25 15.11 9.08
CA ASP A 153 -2.85 14.84 10.45
C ASP A 153 -3.35 13.44 10.85
N TYR A 154 -2.71 12.84 11.85
CA TYR A 154 -3.12 11.55 12.39
C TYR A 154 -4.48 11.64 13.09
N PRO A 155 -5.28 10.55 13.10
CA PRO A 155 -6.52 10.47 13.88
C PRO A 155 -6.29 10.82 15.35
N SER A 156 -7.20 11.57 15.96
CA SER A 156 -7.08 12.01 17.36
C SER A 156 -6.91 10.83 18.34
N SER A 157 -7.50 9.67 18.05
CA SER A 157 -7.33 8.44 18.85
C SER A 157 -5.87 7.97 18.86
N LYS A 158 -5.20 7.93 17.70
CA LYS A 158 -3.77 7.60 17.60
C LYS A 158 -2.92 8.59 18.37
N LYS A 159 -3.17 9.90 18.20
CA LYS A 159 -2.42 10.97 18.91
C LYS A 159 -2.52 10.84 20.43
N SER A 160 -3.72 10.57 20.97
CA SER A 160 -3.94 10.47 22.41
C SER A 160 -3.20 9.31 23.07
N LYS A 161 -2.95 8.22 22.33
CA LYS A 161 -2.37 6.99 22.86
C LYS A 161 -0.86 6.92 22.67
N VAL A 162 -0.44 7.14 21.43
CA VAL A 162 0.96 7.08 21.04
C VAL A 162 1.72 8.29 21.63
N GLY A 163 1.03 9.42 21.83
CA GLY A 163 1.59 10.59 22.48
C GLY A 163 2.83 11.11 21.77
N SER A 164 3.91 11.33 22.52
CA SER A 164 5.16 11.89 22.00
C SER A 164 5.95 10.94 21.09
N ARG A 165 5.61 9.65 21.04
CA ARG A 165 6.20 8.69 20.09
C ARG A 165 5.75 8.99 18.66
N LEU A 166 4.55 9.54 18.47
CA LEU A 166 4.00 9.83 17.15
C LEU A 166 4.62 11.13 16.63
N PRO A 167 5.34 11.10 15.50
CA PRO A 167 5.95 12.31 14.99
C PRO A 167 4.88 13.26 14.47
N THR A 168 5.19 14.55 14.45
CA THR A 168 4.26 15.60 14.04
C THR A 168 4.64 16.14 12.67
N PHE A 169 3.65 16.33 11.81
CA PHE A 169 3.88 17.01 10.54
C PHE A 169 3.98 18.51 10.76
N ASN A 170 5.00 19.13 10.18
CA ASN A 170 5.04 20.58 10.07
C ASN A 170 4.04 21.07 9.02
N LYS A 171 3.83 22.39 8.93
CA LYS A 171 2.83 22.98 8.02
C LYS A 171 3.10 22.67 6.54
N SER A 172 4.37 22.63 6.13
CA SER A 172 4.75 22.29 4.74
C SER A 172 4.42 20.84 4.42
N GLU A 173 4.78 19.92 5.31
CA GLU A 173 4.48 18.48 5.18
C GLU A 173 2.98 18.22 5.13
N ALA A 174 2.22 18.83 6.05
CA ALA A 174 0.77 18.72 6.06
C ALA A 174 0.14 19.24 4.75
N THR A 175 0.73 20.28 4.16
CA THR A 175 0.25 20.81 2.87
C THR A 175 0.51 19.83 1.72
N LEU A 176 1.60 19.07 1.76
CA LEU A 176 1.90 18.03 0.76
C LEU A 176 0.93 16.84 0.85
N ILE A 177 0.52 16.48 2.07
CA ILE A 177 -0.37 15.33 2.30
C ILE A 177 -1.83 15.66 1.97
N LYS A 178 -2.24 16.92 2.17
CA LYS A 178 -3.65 17.31 1.99
C LYS A 178 -4.06 17.24 0.51
N GLY A 179 -4.98 16.32 0.20
CA GLY A 179 -5.53 16.18 -1.16
C GLY A 179 -4.53 15.67 -2.19
N SER A 180 -3.57 14.85 -1.76
CA SER A 180 -2.50 14.28 -2.59
C SER A 180 -2.91 13.07 -3.44
N LEU A 181 -4.13 12.54 -3.26
CA LEU A 181 -4.62 11.35 -3.95
C LEU A 181 -5.78 11.70 -4.88
N ASP A 182 -5.72 11.20 -6.11
CA ASP A 182 -6.82 11.27 -7.08
C ASP A 182 -7.79 10.08 -6.96
N PHE A 183 -7.31 8.95 -6.42
CA PHE A 183 -8.10 7.75 -6.13
C PHE A 183 -7.51 6.99 -4.94
N VAL A 184 -8.25 6.00 -4.42
CA VAL A 184 -7.76 5.08 -3.39
C VAL A 184 -7.71 3.66 -3.95
N GLY A 185 -6.55 3.01 -3.85
CA GLY A 185 -6.42 1.57 -4.02
C GLY A 185 -6.71 0.85 -2.71
N ILE A 186 -7.59 -0.15 -2.74
CA ILE A 186 -7.92 -0.98 -1.59
C ILE A 186 -7.53 -2.43 -1.87
N ASN A 187 -6.61 -2.93 -1.06
CA ASN A 187 -6.29 -4.35 -0.97
C ASN A 187 -7.17 -4.95 0.11
N GLN A 188 -8.08 -5.85 -0.27
CA GLN A 188 -9.04 -6.44 0.67
C GLN A 188 -9.01 -7.95 0.54
N TYR A 189 -8.73 -8.62 1.65
CA TYR A 189 -8.62 -10.08 1.70
C TYR A 189 -9.54 -10.71 2.74
N THR A 190 -9.70 -10.06 3.89
CA THR A 190 -10.40 -10.62 5.05
C THR A 190 -11.01 -9.49 5.90
N THR A 191 -11.86 -9.83 6.87
CA THR A 191 -12.42 -8.88 7.84
C THR A 191 -12.37 -9.47 9.22
N TYR A 192 -11.56 -8.88 10.09
CA TYR A 192 -11.47 -9.30 11.48
C TYR A 192 -12.63 -8.74 12.29
N PHE A 193 -13.13 -9.56 13.21
CA PHE A 193 -14.02 -9.12 14.26
C PHE A 193 -13.17 -8.53 15.38
N SER A 194 -13.55 -7.34 15.86
CA SER A 194 -12.85 -6.66 16.96
C SER A 194 -13.68 -6.68 18.22
N ARG A 195 -13.01 -6.69 19.37
CA ARG A 195 -13.61 -6.51 20.69
C ARG A 195 -12.79 -5.50 21.49
N SER A 196 -13.44 -4.79 22.41
CA SER A 196 -12.78 -3.79 23.24
C SER A 196 -11.74 -4.46 24.14
N ASN A 197 -10.53 -3.89 24.19
CA ASN A 197 -9.50 -4.29 25.12
C ASN A 197 -9.73 -3.68 26.53
N ALA A 198 -10.91 -3.92 27.12
CA ALA A 198 -11.33 -3.31 28.39
C ALA A 198 -10.49 -3.75 29.61
N ALA A 199 -9.66 -4.79 29.48
CA ALA A 199 -8.90 -5.38 30.57
C ALA A 199 -7.45 -4.89 30.68
N GLY A 200 -6.98 -3.98 29.81
CA GLY A 200 -5.62 -3.40 29.91
C GLY A 200 -4.49 -4.44 29.82
N GLY A 201 -4.73 -5.57 29.15
CA GLY A 201 -3.86 -6.75 29.19
C GLY A 201 -2.61 -6.70 28.31
N VAL A 202 -2.43 -5.63 27.52
CA VAL A 202 -1.24 -5.44 26.68
C VAL A 202 -0.57 -4.15 27.12
N SER A 203 0.42 -4.28 27.99
CA SER A 203 1.32 -3.19 28.38
C SER A 203 2.57 -3.25 27.51
N GLY A 204 2.82 -2.21 26.72
CA GLY A 204 3.98 -2.11 25.84
C GLY A 204 4.03 -0.75 25.13
N ASP A 205 5.18 -0.44 24.54
CA ASP A 205 5.35 0.66 23.58
C ASP A 205 5.44 0.06 22.16
N ASP A 206 4.41 -0.68 21.74
CA ASP A 206 4.36 -1.37 20.43
C ASP A 206 3.04 -1.11 19.68
N TYR A 207 2.97 -1.46 18.40
CA TYR A 207 1.78 -1.15 17.59
C TYR A 207 0.50 -1.83 18.12
N LEU A 208 0.62 -3.07 18.61
CA LEU A 208 -0.52 -3.89 19.04
C LEU A 208 -1.13 -3.36 20.34
N SER A 209 -0.31 -2.84 21.25
CA SER A 209 -0.73 -2.18 22.49
C SER A 209 -1.35 -0.79 22.25
N ASP A 210 -0.94 -0.11 21.18
CA ASP A 210 -1.49 1.20 20.78
C ASP A 210 -2.90 1.10 20.13
N ASP A 211 -3.34 -0.08 19.67
CA ASP A 211 -4.69 -0.27 19.13
C ASP A 211 -5.71 -0.59 20.26
N ASP A 212 -6.91 0.00 20.21
CA ASP A 212 -7.98 -0.14 21.26
C ASP A 212 -8.70 -1.50 21.24
N PHE A 213 -8.29 -2.37 20.32
CA PHE A 213 -8.97 -3.60 20.02
C PHE A 213 -7.96 -4.70 19.77
N PHE A 214 -8.38 -5.94 20.06
CA PHE A 214 -7.69 -7.12 19.58
C PHE A 214 -8.52 -7.78 18.47
N ASN A 215 -7.83 -8.41 17.52
CA ASN A 215 -8.49 -9.30 16.57
C ASN A 215 -9.05 -10.50 17.34
N CYS A 216 -10.36 -10.67 17.28
CA CYS A 216 -11.05 -11.73 17.99
C CYS A 216 -10.99 -13.02 17.17
N TRP A 217 -10.14 -13.95 17.61
CA TRP A 217 -10.03 -15.30 17.02
C TRP A 217 -11.16 -16.23 17.45
N LEU A 218 -11.85 -15.90 18.54
CA LEU A 218 -13.02 -16.63 19.05
C LEU A 218 -14.30 -15.93 18.55
N LEU A 219 -14.89 -16.48 17.50
CA LEU A 219 -16.11 -15.95 16.89
C LEU A 219 -17.36 -16.45 17.64
N THR A 220 -18.35 -15.57 17.84
CA THR A 220 -19.67 -15.96 18.34
C THR A 220 -20.51 -16.60 17.23
N GLU A 221 -21.64 -17.22 17.57
CA GLU A 221 -22.60 -17.72 16.57
C GLU A 221 -23.08 -16.61 15.63
N ASP A 222 -23.32 -15.41 16.17
CA ASP A 222 -23.69 -14.22 15.37
C ASP A 222 -22.57 -13.77 14.43
N ASP A 223 -21.30 -13.82 14.86
CA ASP A 223 -20.16 -13.49 14.01
C ASP A 223 -20.03 -14.51 12.86
N LEU A 224 -20.19 -15.81 13.16
CA LEU A 224 -20.11 -16.89 12.17
C LEU A 224 -21.18 -16.77 11.08
N CYS A 225 -22.35 -16.20 11.38
CA CYS A 225 -23.38 -15.93 10.36
C CYS A 225 -22.92 -14.95 9.27
N LEU A 226 -21.85 -14.18 9.51
CA LEU A 226 -21.28 -13.23 8.55
C LEU A 226 -20.07 -13.80 7.79
N VAL A 227 -19.64 -15.03 8.12
CA VAL A 227 -18.47 -15.69 7.54
C VAL A 227 -18.93 -16.77 6.56
N SER A 228 -18.50 -16.67 5.31
CA SER A 228 -18.77 -17.68 4.28
C SER A 228 -17.75 -18.82 4.30
N THR A 229 -16.49 -18.52 4.59
CA THR A 229 -15.39 -19.50 4.66
C THR A 229 -14.21 -18.92 5.43
N PHE A 230 -13.12 -19.68 5.55
CA PHE A 230 -11.87 -19.22 6.16
C PHE A 230 -10.70 -19.45 5.20
N THR A 231 -9.67 -18.60 5.28
CA THR A 231 -8.38 -18.89 4.66
C THR A 231 -7.73 -20.11 5.33
N LYS A 232 -6.66 -20.64 4.73
CA LYS A 232 -5.86 -21.71 5.33
C LYS A 232 -5.35 -21.38 6.74
N ASP A 233 -4.95 -20.12 6.96
CA ASP A 233 -4.50 -19.62 8.26
C ASP A 233 -5.66 -19.25 9.21
N GLY A 234 -6.90 -19.65 8.88
CA GLY A 234 -8.08 -19.47 9.74
C GLY A 234 -8.64 -18.05 9.74
N ARG A 235 -8.34 -17.22 8.75
CA ARG A 235 -8.87 -15.85 8.67
C ARG A 235 -10.28 -15.86 8.07
N PRO A 236 -11.28 -15.21 8.67
CA PRO A 236 -12.65 -15.23 8.17
C PRO A 236 -12.78 -14.50 6.83
N ILE A 237 -13.60 -15.06 5.95
CA ILE A 237 -13.94 -14.48 4.65
C ILE A 237 -15.45 -14.26 4.59
N GLY A 238 -15.84 -13.08 4.12
CA GLY A 238 -17.23 -12.69 3.94
C GLY A 238 -17.33 -11.39 3.15
N ASP A 239 -18.46 -11.16 2.50
CA ASP A 239 -18.70 -9.99 1.64
C ASP A 239 -19.07 -8.71 2.43
N HIS A 240 -19.58 -8.89 3.65
CA HIS A 240 -20.06 -7.82 4.50
C HIS A 240 -18.98 -6.77 4.82
N GLY A 241 -17.73 -7.20 4.99
CA GLY A 241 -16.62 -6.33 5.35
C GLY A 241 -16.28 -5.32 4.27
N MET A 242 -16.18 -5.78 3.01
CA MET A 242 -15.95 -4.90 1.86
C MET A 242 -17.07 -3.87 1.73
N ARG A 243 -18.33 -4.30 1.83
CA ARG A 243 -19.49 -3.38 1.74
C ARG A 243 -19.46 -2.32 2.84
N LYS A 244 -19.17 -2.72 4.09
CA LYS A 244 -19.04 -1.79 5.22
C LYS A 244 -17.89 -0.80 4.99
N LEU A 245 -16.73 -1.26 4.53
CA LEU A 245 -15.58 -0.41 4.22
C LEU A 245 -15.92 0.62 3.13
N MET A 246 -16.55 0.20 2.03
CA MET A 246 -16.94 1.12 0.95
C MET A 246 -17.94 2.18 1.43
N ASN A 247 -18.93 1.78 2.23
CA ASN A 247 -19.88 2.72 2.83
C ASN A 247 -19.19 3.70 3.79
N TYR A 248 -18.24 3.23 4.60
CA TYR A 248 -17.45 4.07 5.49
C TYR A 248 -16.61 5.08 4.70
N ILE A 249 -15.92 4.64 3.64
CA ILE A 249 -15.14 5.51 2.76
C ILE A 249 -16.01 6.60 2.13
N LYS A 250 -17.17 6.20 1.61
CA LYS A 250 -18.17 7.10 1.03
C LYS A 250 -18.61 8.19 2.01
N GLN A 251 -18.94 7.80 3.25
CA GLN A 251 -19.49 8.72 4.25
C GLN A 251 -18.41 9.60 4.91
N LYS A 252 -17.22 9.04 5.15
CA LYS A 252 -16.17 9.69 5.94
C LYS A 252 -15.18 10.50 5.11
N TYR A 253 -14.86 10.06 3.89
CA TYR A 253 -13.77 10.61 3.08
C TYR A 253 -14.23 11.25 1.78
N SER A 254 -15.46 11.79 1.75
CA SER A 254 -16.01 12.50 0.58
C SER A 254 -16.17 11.64 -0.67
N ASN A 255 -16.33 10.32 -0.51
CA ASN A 255 -16.62 9.38 -1.59
C ASN A 255 -15.65 9.47 -2.79
N PRO A 256 -14.34 9.22 -2.57
CA PRO A 256 -13.36 9.23 -3.64
C PRO A 256 -13.59 8.11 -4.66
N PRO A 257 -13.00 8.20 -5.86
CA PRO A 257 -12.81 7.02 -6.70
C PRO A 257 -12.03 5.94 -5.93
N VAL A 258 -12.54 4.70 -5.97
CA VAL A 258 -11.91 3.55 -5.32
C VAL A 258 -11.70 2.45 -6.35
N PHE A 259 -10.51 1.86 -6.35
CA PHE A 259 -10.18 0.65 -7.09
C PHE A 259 -9.87 -0.45 -6.09
N ILE A 260 -10.44 -1.65 -6.29
CA ILE A 260 -9.99 -2.83 -5.57
C ILE A 260 -8.72 -3.29 -6.26
N THR A 261 -7.58 -3.02 -5.64
CA THR A 261 -6.26 -3.19 -6.26
C THR A 261 -5.64 -4.56 -6.00
N GLU A 262 -6.14 -5.28 -5.00
CA GLU A 262 -5.90 -6.69 -4.73
C GLU A 262 -7.13 -7.29 -4.04
N ASN A 263 -7.54 -8.48 -4.47
CA ASN A 263 -8.51 -9.33 -3.80
C ASN A 263 -8.28 -10.76 -4.31
N GLY A 264 -8.28 -11.73 -3.39
CA GLY A 264 -8.04 -13.11 -3.74
C GLY A 264 -7.98 -13.99 -2.49
N MET A 265 -7.75 -15.28 -2.70
CA MET A 265 -7.56 -16.29 -1.67
C MET A 265 -6.36 -17.15 -2.07
N ASP A 266 -5.62 -17.64 -1.08
CA ASP A 266 -4.56 -18.62 -1.30
C ASP A 266 -5.15 -20.02 -1.49
N ASP A 267 -4.70 -20.74 -2.51
CA ASP A 267 -5.02 -22.15 -2.66
C ASP A 267 -4.01 -23.03 -1.88
N PRO A 268 -4.43 -24.21 -1.40
CA PRO A 268 -3.52 -25.14 -0.77
C PRO A 268 -2.42 -25.56 -1.76
N ASN A 269 -1.15 -25.35 -1.39
CA ASN A 269 -0.01 -25.88 -2.16
C ASN A 269 -0.16 -27.39 -2.39
N ASN A 270 -0.48 -27.79 -3.62
CA ASN A 270 -0.42 -29.17 -4.06
C ASN A 270 0.86 -29.36 -4.89
N GLN A 271 1.89 -29.94 -4.28
CA GLN A 271 3.19 -30.20 -4.92
C GLN A 271 3.09 -31.17 -6.12
N PHE A 272 1.92 -31.79 -6.31
CA PHE A 272 1.63 -32.74 -7.38
C PHE A 272 0.58 -32.24 -8.38
N ILE A 273 0.19 -30.96 -8.34
CA ILE A 273 -0.68 -30.39 -9.37
C ILE A 273 0.04 -30.47 -10.73
N SER A 274 -0.66 -30.93 -11.77
CA SER A 274 -0.07 -30.96 -13.10
C SER A 274 0.04 -29.53 -13.65
N LEU A 275 1.01 -29.27 -14.53
CA LEU A 275 1.13 -27.97 -15.20
C LEU A 275 -0.16 -27.60 -15.95
N GLN A 276 -0.86 -28.59 -16.47
CA GLN A 276 -2.11 -28.39 -17.20
C GLN A 276 -3.27 -27.99 -16.28
N ASP A 277 -3.34 -28.56 -15.08
CA ASP A 277 -4.36 -28.20 -14.10
C ASP A 277 -4.07 -26.81 -13.50
N ALA A 278 -2.81 -26.50 -13.19
CA ALA A 278 -2.39 -25.19 -12.68
C ALA A 278 -2.67 -24.04 -13.65
N LEU A 279 -2.69 -24.29 -14.97
CA LEU A 279 -3.01 -23.28 -15.99
C LEU A 279 -4.51 -23.09 -16.20
N ASN A 280 -5.34 -24.03 -15.74
CA ASN A 280 -6.80 -23.97 -15.86
C ASN A 280 -7.49 -23.33 -14.63
N GLU A 281 -6.75 -23.09 -13.55
CA GLU A 281 -7.24 -22.42 -12.33
C GLU A 281 -7.19 -20.87 -12.41
N GLY A 282 -6.73 -20.30 -13.54
CA GLY A 282 -6.56 -18.85 -13.76
C GLY A 282 -7.66 -18.17 -14.55
#